data_AF-A0A8T2CIV4-F1
#
_entry.id   AF-A0A8T2CIV4-F1
#
_cell.length_a   1.000
_cell.length_b   1.000
_cell.length_c   1.000
_cell.angle_alpha   90.00
_cell.angle_beta   90.00
_cell.angle_gamma   90.00
#
_symmetry.space_group_name_H-M   'P 1'
#
loop_
_entity.id
_entity.type
_entity.pdbx_description
1 polymer ?
#
loop_
_entity_poly.entity_id
_entity_poly.type
_entity_poly.pdbx_seq_one_letter_code
_entity_poly.pdbx_strand_id
1 'polypeptide(L)'
;MWYILIVHSNTWKCTLFVIKVNKRRKVLKRDGPMQIVEVEKVVAWDFLWWSGGMPINLIADENEKDLTGKYKKQKMKFMKVFEGSYKVEPIYVDSERLCKNKEPKSPEEYKKCSGGQGKIASKVTMDQYFQPYPLFNLPPLSWYIRRTTIKTTTTLLKMLQDMGAKMRVDPYESS
;
A
#
# COMPACT_ATOMS: atom_id res chain seq x y z
N MET A 1 6.20 16.65 -15.53
CA MET A 1 6.33 15.58 -16.53
C MET A 1 7.81 15.25 -16.68
N TRP A 2 8.36 14.24 -16.00
CA TRP A 2 9.72 13.77 -16.29
C TRP A 2 9.88 12.25 -16.12
N TYR A 3 10.08 11.65 -17.29
CA TYR A 3 10.74 10.44 -17.78
C TYR A 3 11.39 9.42 -16.83
N ILE A 4 11.15 8.16 -17.17
CA ILE A 4 11.91 6.97 -16.76
C ILE A 4 13.16 6.87 -17.64
N LEU A 5 14.34 6.76 -17.04
CA LEU A 5 15.55 6.25 -17.67
C LEU A 5 15.92 4.93 -16.99
N ILE A 6 15.88 3.84 -17.76
CA ILE A 6 16.47 2.55 -17.39
C ILE A 6 17.90 2.56 -17.94
N VAL A 7 18.89 2.47 -17.05
CA VAL A 7 20.29 2.19 -17.41
C VAL A 7 20.62 0.79 -16.92
N HIS A 8 21.12 -0.05 -17.82
CA HIS A 8 21.58 -1.40 -17.56
C HIS A 8 23.08 -1.40 -17.25
N SER A 9 23.48 -2.30 -16.33
CA SER A 9 24.83 -2.85 -16.12
C SER A 9 25.81 -2.16 -15.17
N ASN A 10 26.31 -3.00 -14.26
CA ASN A 10 27.54 -2.99 -13.46
C ASN A 10 27.57 -2.30 -12.09
N THR A 11 27.32 -3.15 -11.08
CA THR A 11 27.95 -3.19 -9.75
C THR A 11 27.79 -1.99 -8.83
N TRP A 12 26.55 -1.65 -8.46
CA TRP A 12 26.19 -1.28 -7.08
C TRP A 12 24.77 -1.78 -6.86
N LYS A 13 24.62 -2.92 -6.16
CA LYS A 13 23.31 -3.43 -5.73
C LYS A 13 22.72 -2.39 -4.77
N CYS A 14 21.95 -1.45 -5.29
CA CYS A 14 20.91 -0.79 -4.52
C CYS A 14 19.78 -1.80 -4.41
N THR A 15 19.90 -2.77 -3.49
CA THR A 15 18.83 -3.72 -3.27
C THR A 15 17.67 -2.93 -2.69
N LEU A 16 16.71 -2.71 -3.57
CA LEU A 16 15.37 -2.26 -3.27
C LEU A 16 14.88 -3.05 -2.04
N PHE A 17 14.28 -2.38 -1.06
CA PHE A 17 13.47 -3.06 -0.07
C PHE A 17 12.38 -3.84 -0.82
N VAL A 18 12.63 -5.12 -1.06
CA VAL A 18 11.60 -6.05 -1.51
C VAL A 18 10.88 -6.46 -0.25
N ILE A 19 9.62 -6.07 -0.12
CA ILE A 19 8.75 -6.71 0.88
C ILE A 19 8.64 -8.16 0.44
N LYS A 20 9.36 -9.03 1.14
CA LYS A 20 9.33 -10.46 0.89
C LYS A 20 8.07 -11.02 1.54
N VAL A 21 7.52 -12.02 0.86
CA VAL A 21 6.33 -12.85 1.12
C VAL A 21 5.72 -12.72 2.51
N ASN A 22 4.40 -12.55 2.56
CA ASN A 22 3.60 -12.50 3.77
C ASN A 22 3.86 -13.76 4.61
N LYS A 23 4.42 -13.60 5.82
CA LYS A 23 4.84 -14.75 6.62
C LYS A 23 3.66 -15.30 7.41
N ARG A 24 2.80 -14.41 7.93
CA ARG A 24 1.58 -14.78 8.65
C ARG A 24 0.56 -13.65 8.63
N ARG A 25 -0.70 -13.98 8.35
CA ARG A 25 -1.87 -13.11 8.60
C ARG A 25 -2.78 -13.86 9.57
N LYS A 26 -3.07 -13.26 10.73
CA LYS A 26 -3.96 -13.84 11.74
C LYS A 26 -5.06 -12.85 12.08
N VAL A 27 -6.32 -13.25 11.91
CA VAL A 27 -7.46 -12.48 12.38
C VAL A 27 -7.54 -12.66 13.90
N LEU A 28 -7.41 -11.57 14.65
CA LEU A 28 -7.48 -11.59 16.11
C LEU A 28 -8.92 -11.44 16.59
N LYS A 29 -9.69 -10.57 15.94
CA LYS A 29 -11.08 -10.29 16.27
C LYS A 29 -11.86 -9.89 15.02
N ARG A 30 -13.13 -10.29 14.96
CA ARG A 30 -14.08 -9.86 13.93
C ARG A 30 -15.36 -9.41 14.62
N ASP A 31 -15.64 -8.12 14.58
CA ASP A 31 -16.83 -7.49 15.13
C ASP A 31 -17.63 -6.89 13.96
N GLY A 32 -18.45 -7.72 13.31
CA GLY A 32 -19.23 -7.31 12.13
C GLY A 32 -18.32 -6.86 10.97
N PRO A 33 -18.47 -5.62 10.44
CA PRO A 33 -17.63 -5.11 9.35
C PRO A 33 -16.21 -4.72 9.81
N MET A 34 -15.93 -4.72 11.12
CA MET A 34 -14.62 -4.35 11.68
C MET A 34 -13.79 -5.60 11.97
N GLN A 35 -12.55 -5.62 11.50
CA GLN A 35 -11.65 -6.74 11.62
C GLN A 35 -10.28 -6.29 12.12
N ILE A 36 -9.82 -6.89 13.22
CA ILE A 36 -8.47 -6.68 13.73
C ILE A 36 -7.59 -7.84 13.26
N VAL A 37 -6.56 -7.52 12.51
CA VAL A 37 -5.64 -8.46 11.87
C VAL A 37 -4.21 -8.21 12.34
N GLU A 38 -3.55 -9.26 12.81
CA GLU A 38 -2.11 -9.29 13.02
C GLU A 38 -1.41 -9.75 11.73
N VAL A 39 -0.45 -8.97 11.27
CA VAL A 39 0.29 -9.18 10.03
C VAL A 39 1.78 -9.22 10.34
N GLU A 40 2.40 -10.39 10.10
CA GLU A 40 3.84 -10.58 10.17
C GLU A 40 4.41 -10.63 8.76
N LYS A 41 5.34 -9.72 8.46
CA LYS A 41 6.08 -9.66 7.19
C LYS A 41 7.57 -9.62 7.44
N VAL A 42 8.37 -10.03 6.46
CA VAL A 42 9.82 -9.89 6.50
C VAL A 42 10.23 -8.86 5.47
N VAL A 43 10.84 -7.79 5.94
CA VAL A 43 11.34 -6.72 5.08
C VAL A 43 12.83 -6.93 4.86
N ALA A 44 13.24 -6.96 3.59
CA ALA A 44 14.66 -6.97 3.26
C ALA A 44 15.29 -5.62 3.63
N TRP A 45 16.37 -5.66 4.40
CA TRP A 45 17.19 -4.52 4.76
C TRP A 45 18.54 -4.65 4.07
N ASP A 46 18.97 -3.59 3.41
CA ASP A 46 20.26 -3.54 2.73
C ASP A 46 20.93 -2.18 2.96
N PHE A 47 21.76 -2.08 4.00
CA PHE A 47 22.46 -0.85 4.36
C PHE A 47 23.94 -1.12 4.61
N LEU A 48 24.80 -0.42 3.84
CA LEU A 48 26.24 -0.64 3.78
C LEU A 48 26.54 -2.10 3.39
N TRP A 49 27.44 -2.75 4.14
CA TRP A 49 27.82 -4.16 4.08
C TRP A 49 26.86 -5.15 4.80
N TRP A 50 25.78 -4.68 5.42
CA TRP A 50 24.83 -5.55 6.12
C TRP A 50 23.52 -5.69 5.35
N SER A 51 23.31 -6.90 4.81
CA SER A 51 22.05 -7.31 4.21
C SER A 51 21.36 -8.36 5.10
N GLY A 52 20.07 -8.19 5.40
CA GLY A 52 19.31 -9.12 6.23
C GLY A 52 17.80 -8.97 6.09
N GLY A 53 17.04 -9.92 6.64
CA GLY A 53 15.58 -9.84 6.73
C GLY A 53 15.15 -9.40 8.13
N MET A 54 14.39 -8.31 8.23
CA MET A 54 13.81 -7.87 9.50
C MET A 54 12.32 -8.19 9.58
N PRO A 55 11.89 -8.97 10.58
CA PRO A 55 10.47 -9.20 10.80
C PRO A 55 9.80 -7.91 11.27
N ILE A 56 8.69 -7.58 10.64
CA ILE A 56 7.79 -6.49 11.01
C ILE A 56 6.47 -7.12 11.43
N ASN A 57 6.00 -6.75 12.62
CA ASN A 57 4.68 -7.16 13.11
C ASN A 57 3.80 -5.92 13.18
N LEU A 58 2.71 -5.94 12.43
CA LEU A 58 1.73 -4.87 12.36
C LEU A 58 0.39 -5.40 12.86
N ILE A 59 -0.36 -4.55 13.56
CA ILE A 59 -1.78 -4.77 13.81
C ILE A 59 -2.52 -3.80 12.91
N ALA A 60 -3.39 -4.34 12.06
CA ALA A 60 -4.30 -3.60 11.21
C ALA A 60 -5.72 -3.71 11.75
N ASP A 61 -6.42 -2.59 11.82
CA ASP A 61 -7.85 -2.48 12.08
C ASP A 61 -8.50 -2.09 10.75
N GLU A 62 -9.17 -3.05 10.13
CA GLU A 62 -9.78 -2.94 8.81
C GLU A 62 -11.30 -2.80 8.97
N ASN A 63 -11.89 -1.79 8.34
CA ASN A 63 -13.33 -1.62 8.22
C ASN A 63 -13.73 -1.97 6.79
N GLU A 64 -14.33 -3.16 6.62
CA GLU A 64 -14.75 -3.71 5.33
C GLU A 64 -15.84 -2.85 4.67
N LYS A 65 -16.70 -2.19 5.45
CA LYS A 65 -17.83 -1.39 4.93
C LYS A 65 -17.36 -0.10 4.28
N ASP A 66 -16.45 0.61 4.94
CA ASP A 66 -15.96 1.91 4.48
C ASP A 66 -14.68 1.80 3.64
N LEU A 67 -14.18 0.56 3.41
CA LEU A 67 -12.91 0.26 2.74
C LEU A 67 -11.75 1.11 3.29
N THR A 68 -11.75 1.28 4.60
CA THR A 68 -10.70 1.99 5.35
C THR A 68 -9.94 1.01 6.21
N GLY A 69 -8.67 1.32 6.46
CA GLY A 69 -7.89 0.58 7.43
C GLY A 69 -6.89 1.47 8.12
N LYS A 70 -6.62 1.17 9.38
CA LYS A 70 -5.55 1.78 10.17
C LYS A 70 -4.59 0.68 10.57
N TYR A 71 -3.29 0.94 10.47
CA TYR A 71 -2.28 -0.01 10.90
C TYR A 71 -1.31 0.66 11.84
N LYS A 72 -0.79 -0.11 12.80
CA LYS A 72 0.24 0.31 13.73
C LYS A 72 1.22 -0.82 13.97
N LYS A 73 2.47 -0.48 14.25
CA LYS A 73 3.46 -1.48 14.66
C LYS A 73 3.06 -2.11 16.00
N GLN A 74 3.26 -3.41 16.08
CA GLN A 74 3.20 -4.16 17.33
C GLN A 74 4.63 -4.45 17.81
N LYS A 75 5.48 -4.97 16.92
CA LYS A 75 6.90 -5.23 17.19
C LYS A 75 7.75 -4.87 15.96
N MET A 76 8.66 -3.93 16.15
CA MET A 76 9.62 -3.50 15.12
C MET A 76 10.84 -2.88 15.82
N LYS A 77 12.06 -3.30 15.44
CA LYS A 77 13.30 -2.93 16.15
C LYS A 77 13.86 -1.55 15.77
N PHE A 78 13.55 -1.05 14.58
CA PHE A 78 14.17 0.16 14.01
C PHE A 78 13.30 1.41 14.09
N MET A 79 11.97 1.26 14.20
CA MET A 79 11.03 2.38 14.34
C MET A 79 10.49 2.47 15.76
N LYS A 80 10.53 3.66 16.35
CA LYS A 80 9.83 4.02 17.59
C LYS A 80 8.32 4.15 17.35
N VAL A 81 7.90 4.71 16.22
CA VAL A 81 6.50 4.79 15.79
C VAL A 81 6.43 4.38 14.33
N PHE A 82 5.45 3.57 13.98
CA PHE A 82 5.14 3.22 12.60
C PHE A 82 3.65 2.94 12.54
N GLU A 83 2.91 3.87 12.00
CA GLU A 83 1.46 3.80 11.89
C GLU A 83 1.00 4.48 10.61
N GLY A 84 -0.20 4.15 10.18
CA GLY A 84 -0.78 4.78 9.02
C GLY A 84 -2.22 4.39 8.84
N SER A 85 -2.84 5.03 7.87
CA SER A 85 -4.19 4.75 7.45
C SER A 85 -4.25 4.70 5.94
N TYR A 86 -5.14 3.86 5.43
CA TYR A 86 -5.51 3.87 4.04
C TYR A 86 -7.02 3.98 3.90
N LYS A 87 -7.45 4.59 2.80
CA LYS A 87 -8.84 4.71 2.39
C LYS A 87 -8.93 4.39 0.90
N VAL A 88 -9.88 3.54 0.54
CA VAL A 88 -10.18 3.22 -0.86
C VAL A 88 -11.54 3.81 -1.23
N GLU A 89 -11.55 4.66 -2.26
CA GLU A 89 -12.77 5.33 -2.74
C GLU A 89 -13.01 5.00 -4.21
N PRO A 90 -14.26 4.78 -4.64
CA PRO A 90 -14.57 4.64 -6.05
C PRO A 90 -14.42 5.97 -6.78
N ILE A 91 -13.83 5.93 -7.97
CA ILE A 91 -13.83 7.02 -8.96
C ILE A 91 -14.69 6.58 -10.14
N TYR A 92 -15.72 7.36 -10.45
CA TYR A 92 -16.60 7.13 -11.59
C TYR A 92 -16.05 7.83 -12.82
N VAL A 93 -15.28 7.12 -13.64
CA VAL A 93 -14.42 7.72 -14.68
C VAL A 93 -15.24 8.39 -15.79
N ASP A 94 -16.35 7.77 -16.19
CA ASP A 94 -17.20 8.26 -17.29
C ASP A 94 -18.43 9.05 -16.79
N SER A 95 -18.44 9.54 -15.54
CA SER A 95 -19.62 10.20 -14.94
C SER A 95 -20.06 11.45 -15.71
N GLU A 96 -19.13 12.32 -16.12
CA GLU A 96 -19.44 13.54 -16.87
C GLU A 96 -20.18 13.24 -18.17
N ARG A 97 -19.64 12.30 -18.96
CA ARG A 97 -20.18 11.91 -20.27
C ARG A 97 -21.47 11.09 -20.18
N LEU A 98 -21.52 10.09 -19.30
CA LEU A 98 -22.61 9.12 -19.26
C LEU A 98 -23.75 9.52 -18.31
N CYS A 99 -23.48 10.34 -17.30
CA CYS A 99 -24.45 10.72 -16.28
C CYS A 99 -24.87 12.19 -16.35
N LYS A 100 -24.70 12.84 -17.51
CA LYS A 100 -25.14 14.23 -17.79
C LYS A 100 -24.63 15.22 -16.73
N ASN A 101 -23.33 15.14 -16.39
CA ASN A 101 -22.69 15.95 -15.35
C ASN A 101 -23.24 15.76 -13.93
N LYS A 102 -24.01 14.70 -13.66
CA LYS A 102 -24.41 14.33 -12.30
C LYS A 102 -23.29 13.52 -11.64
N GLU A 103 -22.83 13.95 -10.47
CA GLU A 103 -21.89 13.17 -9.65
C GLU A 103 -22.63 12.04 -8.93
N PRO A 104 -22.35 10.75 -9.27
CA PRO A 104 -22.96 9.62 -8.60
C PRO A 104 -22.41 9.47 -7.18
N LYS A 105 -23.26 9.15 -6.21
CA LYS A 105 -22.84 8.93 -4.81
C LYS A 105 -22.59 7.46 -4.48
N SER A 106 -23.13 6.55 -5.28
CA SER A 106 -22.96 5.11 -5.08
C SER A 106 -22.70 4.37 -6.40
N PRO A 107 -22.08 3.17 -6.35
CA PRO A 107 -21.90 2.34 -7.54
C PRO A 107 -23.22 1.96 -8.22
N GLU A 108 -24.28 1.80 -7.44
CA GLU A 108 -25.64 1.49 -7.92
C GLU A 108 -26.23 2.67 -8.71
N GLU A 109 -26.12 3.89 -8.17
CA GLU A 109 -26.53 5.11 -8.86
C GLU A 109 -25.73 5.29 -10.15
N TYR A 110 -24.41 5.05 -10.09
CA TYR A 110 -23.55 5.13 -11.25
C TYR A 110 -23.92 4.11 -12.33
N LYS A 111 -24.21 2.87 -11.95
CA LYS A 111 -24.65 1.82 -12.87
C LYS A 111 -25.96 2.21 -13.56
N LYS A 112 -26.90 2.80 -12.83
CA LYS A 112 -28.18 3.26 -13.37
C LYS A 112 -28.01 4.43 -14.35
N CYS A 113 -27.22 5.45 -13.99
CA CYS A 113 -27.04 6.61 -14.87
C CYS A 113 -26.17 6.31 -16.10
N SER A 114 -25.17 5.44 -15.95
CA SER A 114 -24.27 5.07 -17.05
C SER A 114 -24.82 3.99 -17.99
N GLY A 115 -26.04 3.49 -17.76
CA GLY A 115 -26.60 2.36 -18.50
C GLY A 115 -25.77 1.07 -18.37
N GLY A 116 -24.99 0.94 -17.30
CA GLY A 116 -24.08 -0.18 -17.05
C GLY A 116 -22.77 -0.14 -17.86
N GLN A 117 -22.52 0.89 -18.66
CA GLN A 117 -21.31 0.98 -19.51
C GLN A 117 -20.16 1.75 -18.84
N GLY A 118 -20.42 2.44 -17.73
CA GLY A 118 -19.44 3.30 -17.06
C GLY A 118 -18.35 2.51 -16.34
N LYS A 119 -17.09 2.99 -16.46
CA LYS A 119 -15.95 2.38 -15.78
C LYS A 119 -15.78 2.94 -14.36
N ILE A 120 -15.54 2.03 -13.41
CA ILE A 120 -15.23 2.38 -12.02
C ILE A 120 -13.75 2.13 -11.76
N ALA A 121 -13.03 3.18 -11.39
CA ALA A 121 -11.67 3.11 -10.87
C ALA A 121 -11.68 3.17 -9.33
N SER A 122 -10.54 2.86 -8.73
CA SER A 122 -10.37 2.94 -7.27
C SER A 122 -9.24 3.92 -6.95
N LYS A 123 -9.54 4.92 -6.13
CA LYS A 123 -8.57 5.83 -5.53
C LYS A 123 -8.11 5.24 -4.21
N VAL A 124 -6.82 5.02 -4.06
CA VAL A 124 -6.23 4.63 -2.79
C VAL A 124 -5.48 5.82 -2.22
N THR A 125 -5.94 6.34 -1.09
CA THR A 125 -5.24 7.37 -0.32
C THR A 125 -4.58 6.68 0.86
N MET A 126 -3.26 6.88 1.04
CA MET A 126 -2.51 6.28 2.14
C MET A 126 -1.67 7.32 2.85
N ASP A 127 -1.89 7.45 4.14
CA ASP A 127 -1.14 8.30 5.05
C ASP A 127 -0.28 7.42 5.95
N GLN A 128 1.01 7.70 6.02
CA GLN A 128 1.96 6.91 6.79
C GLN A 128 2.83 7.83 7.64
N TYR A 129 2.77 7.63 8.95
CA TYR A 129 3.63 8.29 9.92
C TYR A 129 4.66 7.30 10.47
N PHE A 130 5.92 7.69 10.44
CA PHE A 130 7.01 6.87 10.97
C PHE A 130 8.03 7.73 11.70
N GLN A 131 8.53 7.19 12.81
CA GLN A 131 9.56 7.83 13.61
C GLN A 131 10.62 6.77 13.96
N PRO A 132 11.85 6.90 13.46
CA PRO A 132 12.97 6.05 13.88
C PRO A 132 13.30 6.23 15.36
N TYR A 133 13.91 5.24 16.00
CA TYR A 133 14.50 5.46 17.32
C TYR A 133 15.62 6.51 17.24
N PRO A 134 15.92 7.25 18.33
CA PRO A 134 16.87 8.37 18.30
C PRO A 134 18.23 8.03 17.66
N LEU A 135 18.78 6.85 17.94
CA LEU A 135 20.03 6.36 17.34
C LEU A 135 19.98 6.21 15.81
N PHE A 136 18.80 6.01 15.24
CA PHE A 136 18.56 5.89 13.80
C PHE A 136 18.03 7.19 13.17
N ASN A 137 17.81 8.24 13.98
CA ASN A 137 17.28 9.54 13.53
C ASN A 137 18.37 10.57 13.22
N LEU A 138 19.65 10.18 13.33
CA LEU A 138 20.79 11.04 12.98
C LEU A 138 21.21 10.84 11.51
N PRO A 139 21.55 11.93 10.79
CA PRO A 139 22.14 11.81 9.47
C PRO A 139 23.53 11.14 9.55
N PRO A 140 23.97 10.39 8.53
CA PRO A 140 23.30 10.15 7.23
C PRO A 140 22.26 9.02 7.25
N LEU A 141 22.19 8.24 8.34
CA LEU A 141 21.31 7.07 8.46
C LEU A 141 19.82 7.43 8.40
N SER A 142 19.42 8.54 9.02
CA SER A 142 18.04 9.02 8.96
C SER A 142 17.58 9.39 7.55
N TRP A 143 18.48 9.94 6.71
CA TRP A 143 18.19 10.23 5.31
C TRP A 143 18.01 8.95 4.49
N TYR A 144 18.86 7.96 4.73
CA TYR A 144 18.72 6.64 4.11
C TYR A 144 17.38 6.01 4.47
N ILE A 145 17.03 5.92 5.77
CA ILE A 145 15.78 5.33 6.24
C ILE A 145 14.58 6.04 5.63
N ARG A 146 14.59 7.38 5.62
CA ARG A 146 13.50 8.20 5.04
C ARG A 146 13.37 7.95 3.54
N ARG A 147 14.47 8.04 2.78
CA ARG A 147 14.48 7.81 1.33
C ARG A 147 13.97 6.41 0.99
N THR A 148 14.44 5.41 1.71
CA THR A 148 14.09 4.02 1.48
C THR A 148 12.65 3.73 1.85
N THR A 149 12.15 4.29 2.96
CA THR A 149 10.73 4.17 3.35
C THR A 149 9.83 4.77 2.26
N ILE A 150 10.12 5.98 1.79
CA ILE A 150 9.35 6.62 0.71
C ILE A 150 9.39 5.77 -0.57
N LYS A 151 10.58 5.34 -1.01
CA LYS A 151 10.74 4.53 -2.23
C LYS A 151 9.98 3.22 -2.15
N THR A 152 10.02 2.54 -0.99
CA THR A 152 9.32 1.27 -0.76
C THR A 152 7.82 1.48 -0.82
N THR A 153 7.31 2.47 -0.09
CA THR A 153 5.87 2.80 -0.09
C THR A 153 5.37 3.14 -1.49
N THR A 154 6.10 3.96 -2.26
CA THR A 154 5.74 4.26 -3.66
C THR A 154 5.75 3.01 -4.55
N THR A 155 6.70 2.10 -4.35
CA THR A 155 6.78 0.84 -5.11
C THR A 155 5.58 -0.06 -4.79
N LEU A 156 5.18 -0.17 -3.52
CA LEU A 156 4.00 -0.94 -3.14
C LEU A 156 2.72 -0.39 -3.76
N LEU A 157 2.54 0.94 -3.79
CA LEU A 157 1.38 1.55 -4.43
C LEU A 157 1.33 1.25 -5.93
N LYS A 158 2.48 1.28 -6.62
CA LYS A 158 2.55 0.87 -8.03
C LYS A 158 2.23 -0.62 -8.22
N MET A 159 2.78 -1.48 -7.38
CA MET A 159 2.45 -2.91 -7.41
C MET A 159 0.96 -3.18 -7.20
N LEU A 160 0.30 -2.43 -6.31
CA LEU A 160 -1.14 -2.51 -6.10
C LEU A 160 -1.92 -2.06 -7.34
N GLN A 161 -1.48 -0.98 -8.00
CA GLN A 161 -2.07 -0.52 -9.25
C GLN A 161 -1.92 -1.56 -10.37
N ASP A 162 -0.72 -2.12 -10.54
CA ASP A 162 -0.42 -3.14 -11.55
C ASP A 162 -1.20 -4.44 -11.29
N MET A 163 -1.25 -4.90 -10.04
CA MET A 163 -2.03 -6.07 -9.65
C MET A 163 -3.52 -5.83 -9.89
N GLY A 164 -4.04 -4.66 -9.52
CA GLY A 164 -5.41 -4.28 -9.80
C GLY A 164 -5.71 -4.19 -11.29
N ALA A 165 -4.76 -3.79 -12.13
CA ALA A 165 -4.91 -3.81 -13.58
C ALA A 165 -4.97 -5.24 -14.12
N LYS A 166 -4.08 -6.13 -13.65
CA LYS A 166 -4.05 -7.54 -14.05
C LYS A 166 -5.32 -8.30 -13.66
N MET A 167 -5.83 -8.12 -12.45
CA MET A 167 -7.06 -8.79 -12.00
C MET A 167 -8.30 -8.40 -12.82
N ARG A 168 -8.27 -7.25 -13.51
CA ARG A 168 -9.35 -6.85 -14.45
C ARG A 168 -9.24 -7.54 -15.80
N VAL A 169 -8.07 -8.04 -16.17
CA VAL A 169 -7.80 -8.70 -17.45
C VAL A 169 -7.95 -10.22 -17.31
N ASP A 170 -7.44 -10.81 -16.22
CA ASP A 170 -7.44 -12.26 -16.00
C ASP A 170 -8.12 -12.65 -14.67
N PRO A 171 -9.41 -13.05 -14.69
CA PRO A 171 -10.13 -13.44 -13.48
C PRO A 171 -9.77 -14.84 -12.95
N TYR A 172 -8.84 -15.58 -13.58
CA TYR A 172 -8.56 -17.00 -13.28
C TYR A 172 -7.25 -17.29 -12.54
N GLU A 173 -6.42 -16.29 -12.23
CA GLU A 173 -5.08 -16.51 -11.63
C GLU A 173 -4.98 -16.14 -10.14
N SER A 174 -6.10 -15.96 -9.46
CA SER A 174 -6.16 -15.54 -8.04
C SER A 174 -6.75 -16.59 -7.09
N SER A 175 -6.55 -17.88 -7.37
CA SER A 175 -6.92 -19.01 -6.49
C SER A 175 -5.71 -19.77 -5.97
#